data_AF-A0A1E7GNK4-F1
#
_entry.id   AF-A0A1E7GNK4-F1
#
_cell.length_a   1.000
_cell.length_b   1.000
_cell.length_c   1.000
_cell.angle_alpha   90.00
_cell.angle_beta   90.00
_cell.angle_gamma   90.00
#
_symmetry.space_group_name_H-M   'P 1'
#
loop_
_entity.id
_entity.type
_entity.pdbx_description
1 polymer ?
#
loop_
_entity_poly.entity_id
_entity_poly.type
_entity_poly.pdbx_seq_one_letter_code
_entity_poly.pdbx_strand_id
1 'polypeptide(L)'
;MITNILHFMGEDGEVPDLPIEAKELLNFLTAIIEAATIEYERPVTQSSTGCRQVINGKPCPGEREGGVYAENNQIGWECEKCGDEGVITHWEGTPWDKRIYTRH
;
A
#
# COMPACT_ATOMS: atom_id res chain seq x y z
N MET A 1 2.84 7.57 -8.28
CA MET A 1 3.61 7.87 -7.04
C MET A 1 4.59 6.74 -6.76
N ILE A 2 5.81 6.99 -6.27
CA ILE A 2 6.77 5.92 -5.91
C ILE A 2 7.19 6.11 -4.44
N THR A 3 7.05 5.06 -3.63
CA THR A 3 7.31 5.14 -2.19
C THR A 3 8.18 3.97 -1.71
N ASN A 4 9.20 4.28 -0.92
CA ASN A 4 9.88 3.32 -0.05
C ASN A 4 9.22 3.36 1.33
N ILE A 5 8.60 2.26 1.76
CA ILE A 5 7.83 2.25 3.02
C ILE A 5 8.73 2.41 4.25
N LEU A 6 10.01 2.04 4.15
CA LEU A 6 10.97 2.18 5.25
C LEU A 6 11.25 3.64 5.60
N HIS A 7 10.94 4.60 4.73
CA HIS A 7 11.04 6.03 5.06
C HIS A 7 10.06 6.46 6.16
N PHE A 8 9.04 5.65 6.47
CA PHE A 8 8.12 5.87 7.58
C PHE A 8 8.55 5.15 8.87
N MET A 9 9.69 4.46 8.86
CA MET A 9 10.20 3.71 10.00
C MET A 9 11.45 4.38 10.57
N GLY A 10 11.57 4.34 11.89
CA GLY A 10 12.77 4.72 12.63
C GLY A 10 13.84 3.62 12.56
N GLU A 11 15.04 3.94 13.06
CA GLU A 11 16.16 3.01 13.13
C GLU A 11 15.89 1.80 14.05
N ASP A 12 14.96 1.95 14.99
CA ASP A 12 14.48 0.91 15.89
C ASP A 12 13.45 -0.03 15.27
N GLY A 13 13.03 0.23 14.03
CA GLY A 13 12.01 -0.54 13.34
C GLY A 13 10.57 -0.15 13.71
N GLU A 14 10.37 0.92 14.47
CA GLU A 14 9.07 1.44 14.85
C GLU A 14 8.69 2.66 14.00
N VAL A 15 7.39 3.01 13.95
CA VAL A 15 6.95 4.25 13.30
C VAL A 15 7.18 5.42 14.28
N PRO A 16 8.01 6.43 13.93
CA PRO A 16 8.24 7.58 14.80
C PRO A 16 6.99 8.45 14.89
N ASP A 17 6.99 9.49 15.74
CA ASP A 17 5.87 10.43 15.76
C ASP A 17 5.82 11.26 14.47
N LEU A 18 4.85 10.92 13.62
CA LEU A 18 4.66 11.54 12.32
C LEU A 18 3.64 12.69 12.36
N PRO A 19 3.80 13.73 11.51
CA PRO A 19 2.73 14.69 11.22
C PRO A 19 1.44 14.00 10.77
N ILE A 20 0.29 14.64 10.95
CA ILE A 20 -1.03 14.06 10.65
C ILE A 20 -1.10 13.61 9.18
N GLU A 21 -0.63 14.43 8.26
CA GLU A 21 -0.64 14.15 6.82
C GLU A 21 0.22 12.93 6.46
N ALA A 22 1.35 12.76 7.17
CA ALA A 22 2.21 11.59 7.01
C ALA A 22 1.58 10.33 7.60
N LYS A 23 0.84 10.43 8.72
CA LYS A 23 0.05 9.33 9.28
C LYS A 23 -1.07 8.89 8.35
N GLU A 24 -1.78 9.83 7.74
CA GLU A 24 -2.83 9.53 6.74
C GLU A 24 -2.25 8.83 5.51
N LEU A 25 -1.11 9.33 5.00
CA LEU A 25 -0.41 8.68 3.89
C LEU A 25 0.08 7.28 4.28
N LEU A 26 0.65 7.10 5.47
CA LEU A 26 1.10 5.80 5.94
C LEU A 26 -0.07 4.83 6.04
N ASN A 27 -1.18 5.21 6.68
CA ASN A 27 -2.39 4.39 6.78
C ASN A 27 -2.92 3.98 5.41
N PHE A 28 -2.87 4.89 4.44
CA PHE A 28 -3.26 4.60 3.08
C PHE A 28 -2.33 3.55 2.43
N LEU A 29 -1.02 3.72 2.55
CA LEU A 29 -0.02 2.81 1.97
C LEU A 29 -0.07 1.43 2.62
N THR A 30 -0.19 1.36 3.95
CA THR A 30 -0.19 0.10 4.68
C THR A 30 -1.43 -0.72 4.37
N ALA A 31 -2.60 -0.09 4.21
CA ALA A 31 -3.79 -0.80 3.77
C ALA A 31 -3.63 -1.46 2.39
N ILE A 32 -2.90 -0.83 1.46
CA ILE A 32 -2.55 -1.45 0.17
C ILE A 32 -1.60 -2.64 0.38
N ILE A 33 -0.56 -2.49 1.22
CA ILE A 33 0.38 -3.58 1.51
C ILE A 33 -0.35 -4.77 2.12
N GLU A 34 -1.21 -4.55 3.11
CA GLU A 34 -1.97 -5.61 3.76
C GLU A 34 -2.88 -6.33 2.77
N ALA A 35 -3.64 -5.60 1.96
CA ALA A 35 -4.52 -6.20 0.94
C ALA A 35 -3.74 -7.04 -0.07
N ALA A 36 -2.61 -6.52 -0.58
CA ALA A 36 -1.79 -7.19 -1.57
C ALA A 36 -1.05 -8.42 -1.02
N THR A 37 -0.74 -8.45 0.28
CA THR A 37 0.05 -9.53 0.90
C THR A 37 -0.78 -10.63 1.54
N ILE A 38 -2.04 -10.37 1.89
CA ILE A 38 -2.99 -11.41 2.33
C ILE A 38 -3.26 -12.42 1.21
N GLU A 39 -3.46 -11.93 -0.02
CA GLU A 39 -3.74 -12.75 -1.20
C GLU A 39 -2.52 -12.74 -2.16
N TYR A 40 -1.31 -12.84 -1.61
CA TYR A 40 -0.04 -12.70 -2.35
C TYR A 40 0.07 -13.57 -3.61
N GLU A 41 -0.53 -14.77 -3.60
CA GLU A 41 -0.50 -15.70 -4.73
C GLU A 41 -1.50 -15.33 -5.85
N ARG A 42 -2.32 -14.29 -5.67
CA ARG A 42 -3.30 -13.84 -6.66
C ARG A 42 -2.85 -12.53 -7.32
N PRO A 43 -2.94 -12.43 -8.66
CA PRO A 43 -2.34 -11.33 -9.41
C PRO A 43 -3.04 -9.97 -9.24
N VAL A 44 -4.27 -9.92 -8.72
CA VAL A 44 -5.00 -8.66 -8.49
C VAL A 44 -5.85 -8.78 -7.25
N THR A 45 -5.63 -7.87 -6.30
CA THR A 45 -6.45 -7.72 -5.09
C THR A 45 -7.13 -6.36 -5.14
N GLN A 46 -8.43 -6.34 -4.84
CA GLN A 46 -9.10 -5.08 -4.56
C GLN A 46 -8.70 -4.65 -3.15
N SER A 47 -8.12 -3.45 -3.04
CA SER A 47 -7.88 -2.87 -1.71
C SER A 47 -9.24 -2.50 -1.11
N SER A 48 -9.48 -2.85 0.15
CA SER A 48 -10.68 -2.45 0.90
C SER A 48 -10.78 -0.94 1.16
N THR A 49 -9.77 -0.16 0.74
CA THR A 49 -9.74 1.29 0.90
C THR A 49 -10.15 1.98 -0.40
N GLY A 50 -11.09 2.93 -0.31
CA GLY A 50 -11.53 3.77 -1.44
C GLY A 50 -10.54 4.87 -1.78
N CYS A 51 -10.55 5.34 -3.03
CA CYS A 51 -9.59 6.31 -3.58
C CYS A 51 -9.43 7.59 -2.74
N ARG A 52 -8.21 8.13 -2.67
CA ARG A 52 -7.88 9.34 -1.89
C ARG A 52 -8.17 10.66 -2.62
N GLN A 53 -8.41 10.60 -3.93
CA GLN A 53 -8.64 11.78 -4.74
C GLN A 53 -10.01 12.38 -4.48
N VAL A 54 -10.09 13.71 -4.56
CA VAL A 54 -11.35 14.46 -4.58
C VAL A 54 -11.58 14.98 -5.98
N ILE A 55 -12.67 14.56 -6.60
CA ILE A 55 -13.03 14.91 -7.98
C ILE A 55 -14.32 15.73 -7.93
N ASN A 56 -14.28 16.94 -8.49
CA ASN A 56 -15.43 17.86 -8.50
C ASN A 56 -16.05 18.08 -7.10
N GLY A 57 -15.19 18.17 -6.07
CA GLY A 57 -15.60 18.41 -4.68
C GLY A 57 -16.20 17.18 -3.96
N LYS A 58 -16.09 15.98 -4.53
CA LYS A 58 -16.56 14.73 -3.93
C LYS A 58 -15.45 13.68 -3.88
N PRO A 59 -15.43 12.78 -2.88
CA PRO A 59 -14.51 11.64 -2.88
C PRO A 59 -14.66 10.84 -4.17
N CYS A 60 -13.52 10.45 -4.76
CA CYS A 60 -13.52 9.58 -5.92
C CYS A 60 -14.20 8.25 -5.55
N PRO A 61 -15.22 7.80 -6.31
CA PRO A 61 -15.95 6.56 -5.99
C PRO A 61 -15.19 5.30 -6.40
N GLY A 62 -13.98 5.44 -6.94
CA GLY A 62 -13.20 4.33 -7.44
C GLY A 62 -12.57 3.51 -6.33
N GLU A 63 -12.55 2.21 -6.56
CA GLU A 63 -11.74 1.27 -5.80
C GLU A 63 -10.32 1.27 -6.34
N ARG A 64 -9.41 0.66 -5.59
CA ARG A 64 -8.02 0.48 -6.00
C ARG A 64 -7.79 -0.97 -6.32
N GLU A 65 -7.28 -1.20 -7.51
CA GLU A 65 -6.82 -2.51 -7.95
C GLU A 65 -5.30 -2.51 -7.88
N GLY A 66 -4.73 -3.57 -7.30
CA GLY A 66 -3.31 -3.64 -7.10
C GLY A 66 -2.87 -5.02 -6.63
N GLY A 67 -1.59 -5.31 -6.81
CA GLY A 67 -1.03 -6.62 -6.51
C GLY A 67 0.48 -6.57 -6.43
N VAL A 68 1.08 -7.65 -5.96
CA VAL A 68 2.53 -7.77 -5.94
C VAL A 68 3.03 -8.10 -7.35
N TYR A 69 3.90 -7.26 -7.88
CA TYR A 69 4.71 -7.56 -9.05
C TYR A 69 5.93 -8.38 -8.62
N ALA A 70 5.85 -9.70 -8.84
CA ALA A 70 6.89 -10.65 -8.42
C ALA A 70 8.26 -10.41 -9.08
N GLU A 71 8.28 -9.80 -10.26
CA GLU A 71 9.51 -9.56 -11.05
C GLU A 71 10.49 -8.57 -10.40
N ASN A 72 9.96 -7.60 -9.65
CA ASN A 72 10.73 -6.53 -9.04
C ASN A 72 10.42 -6.35 -7.55
N ASN A 73 9.57 -7.22 -6.99
CA ASN A 73 9.18 -7.24 -5.60
C ASN A 73 8.56 -5.90 -5.14
N GLN A 74 7.68 -5.36 -5.99
CA GLN A 74 6.98 -4.10 -5.75
C GLN A 74 5.48 -4.34 -5.67
N ILE A 75 4.78 -3.47 -4.95
CA ILE A 75 3.31 -3.46 -4.97
C ILE A 75 2.87 -2.29 -5.83
N GLY A 76 2.21 -2.60 -6.95
CA GLY A 76 1.51 -1.61 -7.76
C GLY A 76 0.07 -1.44 -7.34
N TRP A 77 -0.44 -0.23 -7.49
CA TRP A 77 -1.86 0.07 -7.34
C TRP A 77 -2.29 1.15 -8.31
N GLU A 78 -3.53 1.07 -8.78
CA GLU A 78 -4.19 2.07 -9.62
C GLU A 78 -5.66 2.19 -9.21
N CYS A 79 -6.19 3.41 -9.26
CA CYS A 79 -7.62 3.64 -9.13
C CYS A 79 -8.31 3.61 -10.50
N GLU A 80 -9.17 2.62 -10.71
CA GLU A 80 -9.91 2.39 -11.97
C GLU A 80 -10.80 3.55 -12.43
N LYS A 81 -11.14 4.52 -11.56
CA LYS A 81 -12.00 5.67 -11.92
C LYS A 81 -11.25 6.94 -12.25
N CYS A 82 -10.08 7.17 -11.66
CA CYS A 82 -9.37 8.44 -11.79
C CYS A 82 -7.92 8.31 -12.24
N GLY A 83 -7.39 7.09 -12.32
CA GLY A 83 -6.01 6.82 -12.72
C GLY A 83 -4.96 7.25 -11.69
N ASP A 84 -5.34 7.60 -10.45
CA ASP A 84 -4.33 7.78 -9.39
C ASP A 84 -3.65 6.43 -9.16
N GLU A 85 -2.33 6.41 -9.27
CA GLU A 85 -1.53 5.20 -9.28
C GLU A 85 -0.24 5.35 -8.48
N GLY A 86 0.32 4.21 -8.08
CA GLY A 86 1.63 4.21 -7.48
C GLY A 86 2.24 2.84 -7.24
N VAL A 87 3.47 2.91 -6.76
CA VAL A 87 4.34 1.77 -6.50
C VAL A 87 4.90 1.89 -5.09
N ILE A 88 4.87 0.79 -4.35
CA ILE A 88 5.43 0.64 -3.01
C ILE A 88 6.58 -0.37 -3.06
N THR A 89 7.71 -0.01 -2.45
CA THR A 89 8.94 -0.82 -2.39
C THR A 89 9.35 -1.08 -0.94
N HIS A 90 10.21 -2.09 -0.74
CA HIS A 90 10.75 -2.48 0.57
C HIS A 90 9.67 -2.81 1.61
N TRP A 91 8.54 -3.33 1.16
CA TRP A 91 7.41 -3.72 2.01
C TRP A 91 7.61 -5.10 2.67
N GLU A 92 8.45 -5.95 2.09
CA GLU A 92 8.69 -7.31 2.59
C GLU A 92 9.28 -7.29 4.00
N GLY A 93 8.75 -8.13 4.89
CA GLY A 93 9.22 -8.27 6.26
C GLY A 93 8.91 -7.09 7.18
N THR A 94 8.23 -6.06 6.67
CA THR A 94 7.69 -4.99 7.51
C THR A 94 6.50 -5.51 8.34
N PRO A 95 6.08 -4.83 9.42
CA PRO A 95 4.90 -5.23 10.20
C PRO A 95 3.59 -5.29 9.40
N TRP A 96 3.56 -4.68 8.22
CA TRP A 96 2.41 -4.64 7.32
C TRP A 96 2.41 -5.77 6.29
N ASP A 97 3.53 -6.48 6.12
CA ASP A 97 3.59 -7.70 5.31
C ASP A 97 2.81 -8.83 5.99
N LYS A 98 1.68 -9.23 5.41
CA LYS A 98 0.80 -10.27 5.96
C LYS A 98 1.07 -11.66 5.41
N ARG A 99 2.15 -11.86 4.65
CA ARG A 99 2.52 -13.20 4.18
C ARG A 99 2.83 -14.11 5.35
N ILE A 100 2.33 -15.34 5.27
CA ILE A 100 2.64 -16.38 6.24
C ILE A 100 3.95 -17.04 5.81
N TYR A 101 5.03 -16.76 6.55
CA TYR A 101 6.29 -17.45 6.39
C TYR A 101 6.25 -18.78 7.14
N THR A 102 6.00 -19.89 6.44
CA THR A 102 6.20 -21.21 7.01
C THR A 102 7.71 -21.44 7.13
N ARG A 103 8.26 -21.30 8.34
CA ARG A 103 9.63 -21.74 8.63
C ARG A 103 9.66 -23.27 8.57
N HIS A 104 10.42 -23.82 7.63
CA HIS A 104 10.80 -25.24 7.61
C HIS A 104 11.98 -25.50 8.55
#